data_AF-A0A7V0V7H8-F1
#
_entry.id   AF-A0A7V0V7H8-F1
#
_cell.length_a   1.000
_cell.length_b   1.000
_cell.length_c   1.000
_cell.angle_alpha   90.00
_cell.angle_beta   90.00
_cell.angle_gamma   90.00
#
_symmetry.space_group_name_H-M   'P 1'
#
loop_
_entity.id
_entity.type
_entity.pdbx_description
1 polymer ?
#
loop_
_entity_poly.entity_id
_entity_poly.type
_entity_poly.pdbx_seq_one_letter_code
_entity_poly.pdbx_strand_id
1 'polypeptide(L)'
;MLILLINLVASRLAFGADWAGVDERVVEHFAEKAGRPAWEPFINPSGDILLFAFLLAGTVGGFIAGYYWRDLFCAKDRNKAR
;
A
#
# COMPACT_ATOMS: atom_id res chain seq x y z
N MET A 1 18.17 9.88 24.89
CA MET A 1 16.79 9.82 25.44
C MET A 1 15.87 10.88 24.82
N LEU A 2 16.27 12.16 24.74
CA LEU A 2 15.47 13.23 24.12
C LEU A 2 15.11 12.98 22.64
N ILE A 3 16.06 12.50 21.84
CA ILE A 3 15.83 12.19 20.41
C ILE A 3 14.80 11.05 20.24
N LEU A 4 14.85 10.03 21.11
CA LEU A 4 13.87 8.92 21.09
C LEU A 4 12.46 9.43 21.42
N LEU A 5 12.37 10.39 22.34
CA LEU A 5 11.10 10.98 22.77
C LEU A 5 10.49 11.86 21.67
N ILE A 6 11.32 12.63 20.96
CA ILE A 6 10.90 13.43 19.79
C ILE A 6 10.39 12.53 18.66
N ASN A 7 11.12 11.45 18.34
CA ASN A 7 10.70 10.51 17.29
C ASN A 7 9.39 9.79 17.64
N LEU A 8 9.22 9.44 18.92
CA LEU A 8 7.99 8.80 19.40
C LEU A 8 6.78 9.74 19.32
N VAL A 9 6.94 11.01 19.69
CA VAL A 9 5.87 12.02 19.60
C VAL A 9 5.56 12.36 18.14
N ALA A 10 6.57 12.55 17.29
CA ALA A 10 6.39 12.82 15.87
C ALA A 10 5.61 11.68 15.17
N SER A 11 5.93 10.43 15.48
CA SER A 11 5.23 9.26 14.93
C SER A 11 3.76 9.20 15.37
N ARG A 12 3.46 9.61 16.61
CA ARG A 12 2.07 9.67 17.13
C ARG A 12 1.24 10.77 16.48
N LEU A 13 1.85 11.93 16.20
CA LEU A 13 1.17 13.04 15.51
C LEU A 13 0.89 12.72 14.04
N ALA A 14 1.76 11.97 13.39
CA ALA A 14 1.57 11.54 12.00
C ALA A 14 0.51 10.42 11.84
N PHE A 15 0.20 9.67 12.90
CA PHE A 15 -0.69 8.50 12.85
C PHE A 15 -2.19 8.84 12.88
N GLY A 16 -2.56 10.09 13.16
CA GLY A 16 -3.96 10.52 13.35
C GLY A 16 -4.52 11.43 12.28
N ALA A 17 -3.77 11.71 11.21
CA ALA A 17 -4.31 12.45 10.08
C ALA A 17 -5.17 11.49 9.25
N ASP A 18 -6.49 11.56 9.42
CA ASP A 18 -7.43 10.98 8.47
C ASP A 18 -7.08 11.54 7.09
N TRP A 19 -6.55 10.68 6.23
CA TRP A 19 -6.36 11.00 4.83
C TRP A 19 -7.73 10.99 4.19
N ALA A 20 -8.47 12.10 4.35
CA ALA A 20 -9.66 12.35 3.54
C ALA A 20 -9.25 12.10 2.09
N GLY A 21 -9.89 11.12 1.46
CA GLY A 21 -9.55 10.75 0.09
C GLY A 21 -9.62 12.01 -0.77
N VAL A 22 -8.49 12.39 -1.37
CA VAL A 22 -8.40 13.54 -2.30
C VAL A 22 -9.51 13.47 -3.36
N ASP A 23 -9.99 12.26 -3.63
CA ASP A 23 -11.01 11.90 -4.60
C ASP A 23 -12.46 12.25 -4.18
N GLU A 24 -12.79 12.31 -2.89
CA GLU A 24 -14.18 12.54 -2.45
C GLU A 24 -14.70 13.92 -2.89
N ARG A 25 -13.88 14.97 -2.71
CA ARG A 25 -14.30 16.34 -3.05
C ARG A 25 -14.33 16.63 -4.54
N VAL A 26 -13.63 15.84 -5.34
CA VAL A 26 -13.54 16.05 -6.80
C VAL A 26 -14.55 15.17 -7.52
N VAL A 27 -14.65 13.89 -7.16
CA VAL A 27 -15.52 12.94 -7.84
C VAL A 27 -16.99 13.24 -7.59
N GLU A 28 -17.39 13.66 -6.38
CA GLU A 28 -18.79 14.07 -6.12
C GLU A 28 -19.19 15.25 -7.00
N HIS A 29 -18.34 16.28 -7.12
CA HIS A 29 -18.64 17.48 -7.91
C HIS A 29 -18.72 17.19 -9.43
N PHE A 30 -17.96 16.23 -9.94
CA PHE A 30 -18.04 15.79 -11.33
C PHE A 30 -19.18 14.79 -11.58
N ALA A 31 -19.51 13.93 -10.61
CA ALA A 31 -20.60 12.96 -10.70
C ALA A 31 -21.99 13.64 -10.72
N GLU A 32 -22.18 14.68 -9.90
CA GLU A 32 -23.39 15.51 -9.92
C GLU A 32 -23.59 16.22 -11.26
N LYS A 33 -22.51 16.77 -11.83
CA LYS A 33 -22.53 17.41 -13.16
C LYS A 33 -22.79 16.43 -14.31
N ALA A 34 -22.47 15.15 -14.13
CA ALA A 34 -22.67 14.10 -15.13
C ALA A 34 -24.02 13.37 -15.00
N GLY A 35 -24.88 13.75 -14.04
CA GLY A 35 -26.22 13.17 -13.86
C GLY A 35 -26.22 11.68 -13.47
N ARG A 36 -25.09 11.18 -12.96
CA ARG A 36 -24.94 9.80 -12.48
C ARG A 36 -24.69 9.87 -10.98
N PRO A 37 -25.69 9.58 -10.12
CA PRO A 37 -25.47 9.55 -8.68
C PRO A 37 -24.36 8.54 -8.38
N ALA A 38 -23.47 8.90 -7.45
CA ALA A 38 -22.35 8.06 -7.05
C ALA A 38 -22.87 6.67 -6.66
N TRP A 39 -22.38 5.65 -7.36
CA TRP A 39 -22.67 4.27 -6.99
C TRP A 39 -22.03 4.02 -5.62
N GLU A 40 -22.84 3.64 -4.62
CA GLU A 40 -22.33 3.20 -3.32
C GLU A 40 -21.36 2.03 -3.54
N PRO A 41 -20.06 2.20 -3.22
CA PRO A 41 -19.12 1.10 -3.31
C PRO A 41 -19.53 0.02 -2.32
N PHE A 42 -19.93 -1.15 -2.83
CA PHE A 42 -20.32 -2.32 -2.01
C PHE A 42 -19.21 -2.78 -1.05
N ILE A 43 -17.98 -2.38 -1.32
CA ILE A 43 -16.81 -2.60 -0.48
C ILE A 43 -16.22 -1.22 -0.28
N ASN A 44 -16.27 -0.70 0.94
CA ASN A 44 -15.61 0.55 1.27
C ASN A 44 -14.09 0.28 1.22
N PRO A 45 -13.32 0.80 0.23
CA PRO A 45 -11.87 0.61 0.15
C PRO A 45 -11.14 1.48 1.18
N SER A 46 -11.79 1.77 2.32
CA SER A 46 -11.22 2.46 3.45
C SER A 46 -10.08 1.63 4.01
N GLY A 47 -8.86 1.99 3.63
CA GLY A 47 -7.59 1.71 4.28
C GLY A 47 -7.29 0.25 4.58
N ASP A 48 -7.96 -0.33 5.56
CA ASP A 48 -7.60 -1.57 6.24
C ASP A 48 -7.64 -2.80 5.34
N ILE A 49 -8.67 -3.00 4.52
CA ILE A 49 -8.77 -4.21 3.68
C ILE A 49 -7.69 -4.17 2.58
N LEU A 50 -7.49 -3.00 1.96
CA LEU A 50 -6.46 -2.80 0.95
C LEU A 50 -5.06 -2.93 1.55
N LEU A 51 -4.84 -2.36 2.73
CA LEU A 51 -3.58 -2.46 3.46
C LEU A 51 -3.30 -3.91 3.88
N PHE A 52 -4.32 -4.64 4.31
CA PHE A 52 -4.20 -6.06 4.64
C PHE A 52 -3.88 -6.90 3.41
N ALA A 53 -4.56 -6.65 2.29
CA ALA A 53 -4.26 -7.32 1.01
C ALA A 53 -2.84 -7.03 0.54
N PHE A 54 -2.40 -5.77 0.65
CA PHE A 54 -1.04 -5.36 0.31
C PHE A 54 0.01 -6.02 1.20
N LEU A 55 -0.24 -6.07 2.52
CA LEU A 55 0.61 -6.75 3.49
C LEU A 55 0.74 -8.24 3.17
N LEU A 56 -0.37 -8.91 2.86
CA LEU A 56 -0.41 -10.33 2.55
C LEU A 56 0.32 -10.62 1.23
N ALA A 57 0.04 -9.83 0.19
CA ALA A 57 0.72 -9.94 -1.10
C ALA A 57 2.22 -9.67 -0.96
N GLY A 58 2.62 -8.65 -0.20
CA GLY A 58 4.01 -8.32 0.07
C GLY A 58 4.73 -9.41 0.87
N THR A 59 4.07 -10.01 1.86
CA THR A 59 4.63 -11.11 2.66
C THR A 59 4.84 -12.35 1.81
N VAL A 60 3.84 -12.76 1.04
CA VAL A 60 3.92 -13.93 0.15
C VAL A 60 4.96 -13.69 -0.96
N GLY A 61 4.90 -12.54 -1.63
CA GLY A 61 5.83 -12.17 -2.70
C GLY A 61 7.27 -12.06 -2.20
N GLY A 62 7.47 -11.41 -1.05
CA GLY A 62 8.78 -11.28 -0.41
C GLY A 62 9.35 -12.63 0.04
N PHE A 63 8.51 -13.53 0.57
CA PHE A 63 8.93 -14.87 0.95
C PHE A 63 9.36 -15.70 -0.26
N ILE A 64 8.56 -15.69 -1.34
CA ILE A 64 8.89 -16.40 -2.59
C ILE A 64 10.18 -15.82 -3.19
N ALA A 65 10.28 -14.49 -3.32
CA ALA A 65 11.46 -13.83 -3.86
C ALA A 65 12.71 -14.09 -3.00
N GLY A 66 12.57 -14.14 -1.67
CA GLY A 66 13.64 -14.49 -0.74
C GLY A 66 14.08 -15.95 -0.86
N TYR A 67 13.13 -16.88 -0.97
CA TYR A 67 13.43 -18.31 -1.16
C TYR A 67 14.20 -18.55 -2.47
N TYR A 68 13.77 -17.92 -3.55
CA TYR A 68 14.41 -18.02 -4.87
C TYR A 68 15.51 -16.98 -5.10
N TRP A 69 16.03 -16.32 -4.05
CA TRP A 69 17.01 -15.24 -4.19
C TRP A 69 18.24 -15.65 -5.02
N ARG A 70 18.73 -16.88 -4.84
CA ARG A 70 19.87 -17.41 -5.60
C ARG A 70 19.55 -17.63 -7.07
N ASP A 71 18.34 -18.05 -7.41
CA ASP A 71 17.94 -18.23 -8.80
C ASP A 71 17.55 -16.91 -9.47
N LEU A 72 17.03 -15.95 -8.71
CA LEU A 72 16.69 -14.61 -9.20
C LEU A 72 17.94 -13.74 -9.42
N PHE A 73 18.90 -13.78 -8.50
CA PHE A 73 20.04 -12.87 -8.49
C PHE A 73 21.41 -13.53 -8.71
N CYS A 74 21.54 -14.86 -8.50
CA CYS A 74 22.78 -15.61 -8.75
C CYS A 74 22.70 -16.57 -9.95
N ALA A 75 21.66 -16.53 -10.80
CA ALA A 75 21.55 -17.37 -12.02
C ALA A 75 22.58 -17.05 -13.13
N LYS A 76 23.70 -16.41 -12.81
CA LYS A 76 24.74 -16.01 -13.78
C LYS A 76 25.88 -17.03 -13.94
N ASP A 77 25.66 -18.33 -13.67
CA ASP A 77 26.73 -19.31 -13.93
C ASP A 77 26.29 -20.70 -14.41
N ARG A 78 25.07 -20.84 -14.95
CA ARG A 78 24.55 -22.14 -15.42
C ARG A 78 24.53 -22.32 -16.95
N ASN A 79 24.83 -21.28 -17.73
CA ASN A 79 24.79 -21.29 -19.20
C ASN A 79 26.17 -21.18 -19.88
N LYS A 80 27.26 -21.45 -19.17
CA LYS A 80 28.64 -21.43 -19.72
C LYS A 80 29.37 -22.78 -19.75
N ALA A 81 28.68 -23.87 -19.40
CA ALA A 81 29.26 -25.22 -19.35
C ALA A 81 28.51 -26.23 -20.24
N ARG A 82 28.05 -25.81 -21.41
CA ARG A 82 27.61 -26.68 -22.50
C ARG A 82 28.16 -26.18 -23.83
#